data_AF-A0A2N9N7P3-F1
#
_entry.id   AF-A0A2N9N7P3-F1
#
_cell.length_a   1.000
_cell.length_b   1.000
_cell.length_c   1.000
_cell.angle_alpha   90.00
_cell.angle_beta   90.00
_cell.angle_gamma   90.00
#
_symmetry.space_group_name_H-M   'P 1'
#
loop_
_entity.id
_entity.type
_entity.pdbx_description
1 polymer ?
#
loop_
_entity_poly.entity_id
_entity_poly.type
_entity_poly.pdbx_seq_one_letter_code
_entity_poly.pdbx_strand_id
1 'polypeptide(L)'
;MTTWMRQWAAEAGVPQRQISSQEMVERCIYSMINEGARILEEGIALRAGDIDMVYLNGYGFPSHRGGPIWYADTVGLKKVYERVCEFHERHGELWQPAPLLEQLAKLGKSFADFTREPITVA
;
A
#
# COMPACT_ATOMS: atom_id res chain seq x y z
N MET A 1 -2.09 6.27 -32.70
CA MET A 1 -1.30 5.39 -31.80
C MET A 1 -2.20 4.55 -30.87
N THR A 2 -3.31 5.08 -30.35
CA THR A 2 -4.26 4.35 -29.48
C THR A 2 -5.15 3.31 -30.19
N THR A 3 -5.39 3.44 -31.51
CA THR A 3 -6.26 2.53 -32.27
C THR A 3 -5.74 1.09 -32.31
N TRP A 4 -4.43 0.92 -32.52
CA TRP A 4 -3.76 -0.38 -32.54
C TRP A 4 -3.89 -1.12 -31.18
N MET A 5 -3.75 -0.38 -30.07
CA MET A 5 -3.83 -0.96 -28.72
C MET A 5 -5.23 -1.51 -28.43
N ARG A 6 -6.27 -0.77 -28.86
CA ARG A 6 -7.66 -1.20 -28.70
C ARG A 6 -7.99 -2.41 -29.55
N GLN A 7 -7.49 -2.45 -30.79
CA GLN A 7 -7.69 -3.58 -31.68
C GLN A 7 -7.02 -4.84 -31.12
N TRP A 8 -5.76 -4.75 -30.71
CA TRP A 8 -5.05 -5.87 -30.09
C TRP A 8 -5.75 -6.36 -28.82
N ALA A 9 -6.21 -5.45 -27.96
CA ALA A 9 -6.94 -5.83 -26.74
C ALA A 9 -8.26 -6.58 -27.05
N ALA A 10 -8.97 -6.18 -28.11
CA ALA A 10 -10.17 -6.88 -28.56
C ALA A 10 -9.84 -8.29 -29.10
N GLU A 11 -8.79 -8.42 -29.92
CA GLU A 11 -8.31 -9.70 -30.45
C GLU A 11 -7.85 -10.65 -29.32
N ALA A 12 -7.19 -10.11 -28.29
CA ALA A 12 -6.73 -10.86 -27.12
C ALA A 12 -7.85 -11.14 -26.09
N GLY A 13 -9.07 -10.65 -26.31
CA GLY A 13 -10.20 -10.82 -25.38
C GLY A 13 -10.02 -10.09 -24.04
N VAL A 14 -9.17 -9.05 -23.98
CA VAL A 14 -8.89 -8.30 -22.76
C VAL A 14 -9.91 -7.15 -22.61
N PRO A 15 -10.86 -7.24 -21.66
CA PRO A 15 -11.87 -6.21 -21.49
C PRO A 15 -11.23 -4.89 -21.07
N GLN A 16 -11.48 -3.84 -21.86
CA GLN A 16 -11.03 -2.49 -21.54
C GLN A 16 -12.05 -1.82 -20.61
N ARG A 17 -11.56 -1.20 -19.53
CA ARG A 17 -12.38 -0.29 -18.72
C ARG A 17 -11.67 1.03 -18.49
N GLN A 18 -12.46 2.03 -18.13
CA GLN A 18 -11.92 3.29 -17.62
C GLN A 18 -11.39 3.09 -16.19
N ILE A 19 -10.17 3.56 -15.94
CA ILE A 19 -9.53 3.59 -14.63
C ILE A 19 -9.38 5.06 -14.28
N SER A 20 -9.89 5.47 -13.11
CA SER A 20 -9.78 6.86 -12.67
C SER A 20 -8.34 7.17 -12.23
N SER A 21 -7.92 8.44 -12.31
CA SER A 21 -6.62 8.86 -11.80
C SER A 21 -6.45 8.52 -10.31
N GLN A 22 -7.53 8.64 -9.54
CA GLN A 22 -7.54 8.27 -8.13
C GLN A 22 -7.24 6.78 -7.93
N GLU A 23 -7.89 5.91 -8.71
CA GLU A 23 -7.63 4.49 -8.63
C GLU A 23 -6.20 4.14 -9.06
N MET A 24 -5.64 4.82 -10.07
CA MET A 24 -4.24 4.63 -10.45
C MET A 24 -3.31 4.95 -9.28
N VAL A 25 -3.52 6.07 -8.60
CA VAL A 25 -2.74 6.46 -7.42
C VAL A 25 -2.92 5.45 -6.29
N GLU A 26 -4.15 5.06 -5.97
CA GLU A 26 -4.41 4.05 -4.93
C GLU A 26 -3.72 2.72 -5.23
N ARG A 27 -3.76 2.24 -6.48
CA ARG A 27 -3.09 1.00 -6.84
C ARG A 27 -1.56 1.08 -6.67
N CYS A 28 -0.95 2.21 -7.01
CA CYS A 28 0.48 2.41 -6.84
C CYS A 28 0.89 2.60 -5.38
N ILE A 29 0.12 3.36 -4.60
CA ILE A 29 0.51 3.75 -3.24
C ILE A 29 0.05 2.69 -2.22
N TYR A 30 -1.13 2.09 -2.37
CA TYR A 30 -1.65 1.14 -1.39
C TYR A 30 -0.97 -0.23 -1.49
N SER A 31 -0.47 -0.61 -2.66
CA SER A 31 0.40 -1.79 -2.79
C SER A 31 1.69 -1.60 -2.00
N MET A 32 2.31 -0.41 -2.11
CA MET A 32 3.50 -0.03 -1.36
C MET A 32 3.25 0.02 0.16
N ILE A 33 2.11 0.57 0.60
CA ILE A 33 1.72 0.59 2.02
C ILE A 33 1.52 -0.84 2.54
N ASN A 34 0.81 -1.67 1.78
CA ASN A 34 0.56 -3.07 2.15
C ASN A 34 1.87 -3.84 2.32
N GLU A 35 2.84 -3.61 1.42
CA GLU A 35 4.17 -4.20 1.55
C GLU A 35 4.97 -3.62 2.72
N GLY A 36 4.90 -2.30 2.94
CA GLY A 36 5.51 -1.66 4.10
C GLY A 36 4.99 -2.21 5.43
N ALA A 37 3.72 -2.58 5.51
CA ALA A 37 3.16 -3.25 6.67
C ALA A 37 3.78 -4.64 6.91
N ARG A 38 4.06 -5.42 5.85
CA ARG A 38 4.80 -6.69 5.98
C ARG A 38 6.22 -6.47 6.46
N ILE A 39 6.92 -5.50 5.88
CA ILE A 39 8.30 -5.15 6.25
C ILE A 39 8.39 -4.79 7.76
N LEU A 40 7.41 -4.06 8.29
CA LEU A 40 7.32 -3.75 9.72
C LEU A 40 7.01 -4.98 10.58
N GLU A 41 6.06 -5.82 10.14
CA GLU A 41 5.69 -7.05 10.83
C GLU A 41 6.86 -8.05 10.91
N GLU A 42 7.56 -8.24 9.81
CA GLU A 42 8.75 -9.10 9.69
C GLU A 42 9.94 -8.55 10.50
N GLY A 43 9.91 -7.27 10.88
CA GLY A 43 10.96 -6.62 11.67
C GLY A 43 12.18 -6.24 10.83
N ILE A 44 12.03 -6.16 9.51
CA ILE A 44 13.07 -5.64 8.60
C ILE A 44 13.28 -4.14 8.86
N ALA A 45 12.19 -3.40 9.09
CA ALA A 45 12.23 -2.03 9.58
C ALA A 45 11.88 -2.00 11.07
N LEU A 46 12.59 -1.16 11.84
CA LEU A 46 12.35 -1.03 13.29
C LEU A 46 11.09 -0.20 13.57
N ARG A 47 10.84 0.84 12.77
CA ARG A 47 9.73 1.79 12.94
C ARG A 47 9.15 2.18 11.59
N ALA A 48 7.87 2.58 11.58
CA ALA A 48 7.18 3.08 10.39
C ALA A 48 7.97 4.19 9.67
N GLY A 49 8.53 5.14 10.43
CA GLY A 49 9.31 6.25 9.89
C GLY A 49 10.60 5.83 9.17
N ASP A 50 11.18 4.67 9.48
CA ASP A 50 12.40 4.21 8.80
C ASP A 50 12.11 3.89 7.33
N ILE A 51 10.93 3.32 7.05
CA ILE A 51 10.46 3.06 5.67
C ILE A 51 10.22 4.38 4.95
N ASP A 52 9.56 5.34 5.61
CA ASP A 52 9.29 6.65 5.02
C ASP A 52 10.58 7.40 4.66
N MET A 53 11.61 7.32 5.51
CA MET A 53 12.89 7.97 5.24
C MET A 53 13.59 7.38 4.01
N VAL A 54 13.50 6.07 3.78
CA VAL A 54 14.00 5.42 2.56
C VAL A 54 13.26 5.94 1.33
N TYR A 55 11.94 6.07 1.40
CA TYR A 55 11.15 6.57 0.27
C TYR A 55 11.39 8.04 -0.05
N LEU A 56 11.54 8.86 0.98
CA LEU A 56 11.85 10.29 0.86
C LEU A 56 13.22 10.52 0.22
N ASN A 57 14.26 9.81 0.69
CA ASN A 57 15.65 10.10 0.32
C ASN A 57 16.18 9.19 -0.81
N GLY A 58 15.59 8.01 -1.02
CA GLY A 58 16.03 7.04 -2.03
C GLY A 58 15.18 7.04 -3.29
N TYR A 59 13.86 7.19 -3.17
CA TYR A 59 12.92 7.00 -4.27
C TYR A 59 12.19 8.29 -4.70
N GLY A 60 12.48 9.42 -4.04
CA GLY A 60 11.93 10.73 -4.40
C GLY A 60 10.42 10.86 -4.11
N PHE A 61 9.93 10.20 -3.06
CA PHE A 61 8.54 10.36 -2.64
C PHE A 61 8.23 11.84 -2.30
N PRO A 62 7.03 12.37 -2.62
CA PRO A 62 6.73 13.78 -2.41
C PRO A 62 6.81 14.19 -0.93
N SER A 63 7.83 14.98 -0.58
CA SER A 63 8.14 15.35 0.82
C SER A 63 7.01 16.05 1.56
N HIS A 64 6.21 16.86 0.86
CA HIS A 64 5.03 17.54 1.43
C HIS A 64 3.89 16.57 1.79
N ARG A 65 3.99 15.29 1.43
CA ARG A 65 3.08 14.21 1.83
C ARG A 65 3.73 13.23 2.80
N GLY A 66 4.86 13.60 3.43
CA GLY A 66 5.63 12.68 4.28
C GLY A 66 6.18 11.52 3.46
N GLY A 67 6.11 10.30 3.97
CA GLY A 67 6.36 9.07 3.21
C GLY A 67 5.08 8.26 3.00
N PRO A 68 5.14 7.12 2.29
CA PRO A 68 3.98 6.28 2.01
C PRO A 68 3.27 5.75 3.26
N ILE A 69 4.02 5.41 4.32
CA ILE A 69 3.47 4.86 5.56
C ILE A 69 2.77 5.98 6.35
N TRP A 70 3.41 7.13 6.52
CA TRP A 70 2.76 8.32 7.07
C TRP A 70 1.54 8.76 6.26
N TYR A 71 1.62 8.72 4.93
CA TYR A 71 0.48 9.03 4.07
C TYR A 71 -0.71 8.11 4.34
N ALA A 72 -0.47 6.81 4.58
CA ALA A 72 -1.52 5.87 4.97
C ALA A 72 -2.26 6.32 6.23
N ASP A 73 -1.54 6.81 7.24
CA ASP A 73 -2.12 7.32 8.48
C ASP A 73 -2.97 8.58 8.24
N THR A 74 -2.57 9.47 7.32
CA THR A 74 -3.38 10.64 6.97
C THR A 74 -4.67 10.31 6.23
N VAL A 75 -4.66 9.22 5.44
CA VAL A 75 -5.85 8.70 4.77
C VAL A 75 -6.77 7.95 5.76
N GLY A 76 -6.16 7.31 6.77
CA GLY A 76 -6.80 6.44 7.73
C GLY A 76 -6.70 4.96 7.33
N LEU A 77 -6.10 4.13 8.20
CA LEU A 77 -5.80 2.73 7.89
C LEU A 77 -7.03 1.87 7.60
N LYS A 78 -8.18 2.16 8.20
CA LYS A 78 -9.44 1.48 7.87
C LYS A 78 -9.76 1.59 6.38
N LYS A 79 -9.66 2.80 5.83
CA LYS A 79 -9.94 3.07 4.42
C LYS A 79 -8.91 2.42 3.51
N VAL A 80 -7.63 2.46 3.89
CA VAL A 80 -6.56 1.80 3.13
C VAL A 80 -6.78 0.28 3.11
N TYR A 81 -7.05 -0.32 4.27
CA TYR A 81 -7.31 -1.75 4.40
C TYR A 81 -8.52 -2.20 3.58
N GLU A 82 -9.65 -1.50 3.70
CA GLU A 82 -10.86 -1.78 2.90
C GLU A 82 -10.56 -1.75 1.40
N ARG A 83 -9.80 -0.75 0.94
CA ARG A 83 -9.43 -0.63 -0.47
C ARG A 83 -8.47 -1.74 -0.92
N VAL A 84 -7.54 -2.16 -0.07
CA VAL A 84 -6.66 -3.31 -0.33
C VAL A 84 -7.49 -4.59 -0.44
N CYS A 85 -8.47 -4.82 0.44
CA CYS A 85 -9.40 -5.94 0.34
C CYS A 85 -10.20 -5.92 -0.97
N GLU A 86 -10.74 -4.77 -1.37
CA GLU A 86 -11.43 -4.62 -2.66
C GLU A 86 -10.51 -4.97 -3.85
N PHE A 87 -9.22 -4.59 -3.80
CA PHE A 87 -8.26 -4.97 -4.83
C PHE A 87 -7.92 -6.47 -4.76
N HIS A 88 -7.88 -7.06 -3.56
CA HIS A 88 -7.69 -8.50 -3.38
C HIS A 88 -8.82 -9.32 -4.01
N GLU A 89 -10.07 -8.95 -3.77
CA GLU A 89 -11.23 -9.60 -4.39
C GLU A 89 -11.16 -9.56 -5.93
N ARG A 90 -10.63 -8.48 -6.50
CA ARG A 90 -10.56 -8.27 -7.96
C ARG A 90 -9.33 -8.86 -8.63
N HIS A 91 -8.21 -8.91 -7.93
CA HIS A 91 -6.89 -9.18 -8.50
C HIS A 91 -6.13 -10.33 -7.82
N GLY A 92 -6.72 -10.93 -6.78
CA GLY A 92 -6.20 -12.11 -6.11
C GLY A 92 -4.99 -11.86 -5.22
N GLU A 93 -4.12 -12.86 -5.13
CA GLU A 93 -3.05 -12.99 -4.14
C GLU A 93 -2.08 -11.80 -4.07
N LEU A 94 -1.83 -11.12 -5.20
CA LEU A 94 -0.97 -9.92 -5.25
C LEU A 94 -1.41 -8.81 -4.29
N TRP A 95 -2.69 -8.81 -3.94
CA TRP A 95 -3.32 -7.82 -3.07
C TRP A 95 -3.71 -8.39 -1.71
N GLN A 96 -3.24 -9.58 -1.34
CA GLN A 96 -3.47 -10.16 -0.02
C GLN A 96 -3.19 -9.09 1.06
N PRO A 97 -4.14 -8.76 1.95
CA PRO A 97 -3.87 -7.78 2.99
C PRO A 97 -2.77 -8.26 3.94
N ALA A 98 -1.85 -7.38 4.29
CA ALA A 98 -0.84 -7.66 5.30
C ALA A 98 -1.52 -7.80 6.68
N PRO A 99 -1.15 -8.83 7.49
CA PRO A 99 -1.79 -9.05 8.78
C PRO A 99 -1.69 -7.84 9.72
N LEU A 100 -0.53 -7.15 9.75
CA LEU A 100 -0.37 -5.92 10.54
C LEU A 100 -1.33 -4.80 10.10
N LEU A 101 -1.52 -4.62 8.79
CA LEU A 101 -2.46 -3.61 8.26
C LEU A 101 -3.90 -3.93 8.70
N GLU A 102 -4.31 -5.19 8.59
CA GLU A 102 -5.62 -5.66 9.07
C GLU A 102 -5.79 -5.42 10.57
N GLN A 103 -4.79 -5.79 11.37
CA GLN A 103 -4.83 -5.62 12.82
C GLN A 103 -4.99 -4.15 13.21
N LEU A 104 -4.14 -3.26 12.68
CA LEU A 104 -4.21 -1.83 13.02
C LEU A 104 -5.51 -1.19 12.55
N ALA A 105 -5.99 -1.54 11.35
CA ALA A 105 -7.26 -1.07 10.83
C ALA A 105 -8.46 -1.48 11.70
N LYS A 106 -8.49 -2.74 12.17
CA LYS A 106 -9.55 -3.25 13.08
C LYS A 106 -9.49 -2.61 14.47
N LEU A 107 -8.30 -2.30 14.95
CA LEU A 107 -8.09 -1.64 16.24
C LEU A 107 -8.30 -0.12 16.21
N GLY A 108 -8.51 0.47 15.02
CA GLY A 108 -8.59 1.92 14.86
C GLY A 108 -7.28 2.64 15.18
N LYS A 109 -6.15 1.95 15.01
CA LYS A 109 -4.79 2.48 15.23
C LYS A 109 -4.14 2.91 13.92
N SER A 110 -3.05 3.65 14.06
CA SER A 110 -2.15 4.08 12.98
C SER A 110 -0.85 3.28 12.97
N PHE A 111 -0.04 3.42 11.91
CA PHE A 111 1.32 2.89 11.91
C PHE A 111 2.21 3.63 12.91
N ALA A 112 1.93 4.92 13.19
CA ALA A 112 2.61 5.65 14.25
C ALA A 112 2.40 5.05 15.65
N ASP A 113 1.27 4.38 15.89
CA ASP A 113 0.97 3.68 17.15
C ASP A 113 1.66 2.30 17.24
N PHE A 114 2.26 1.81 16.16
CA PHE A 114 2.92 0.52 16.14
C PHE A 114 4.27 0.60 16.85
N THR A 115 4.40 -0.17 17.93
CA THR A 115 5.65 -0.41 18.63
C THR A 115 5.92 -1.90 18.68
N ARG A 116 7.07 -2.33 18.17
CA ARG A 116 7.56 -3.68 18.44
C ARG A 116 8.05 -3.71 19.89
N GLU A 117 7.61 -4.68 20.68
CA GLU A 117 8.22 -4.90 22.00
C GLU A 117 9.75 -5.08 21.80
N PRO A 118 10.60 -4.49 22.67
CA PRO A 118 12.04 -4.66 22.53
C PRO A 118 12.38 -6.15 22.56
N ILE A 119 13.31 -6.58 21.73
CA ILE A 119 13.91 -7.91 21.87
C ILE A 119 14.59 -7.92 23.24
N THR A 120 13.94 -8.51 24.24
CA THR A 120 14.55 -8.79 25.52
C THR A 120 15.60 -9.86 25.25
N VAL A 121 16.85 -9.43 25.07
CA VAL A 121 17.99 -10.34 25.04
C VAL A 121 18.13 -10.85 26.48
N ALA A 122 17.62 -12.06 26.70
CA ALA A 122 17.84 -12.82 27.93
C ALA A 122 19.30 -13.29 28.01
#